data_AF-A0A7J8C1D3-F1
#
_entry.id   AF-A0A7J8C1D3-F1
#
_cell.length_a   1.000
_cell.length_b   1.000
_cell.length_c   1.000
_cell.angle_alpha   90.00
_cell.angle_beta   90.00
_cell.angle_gamma   90.00
#
_symmetry.space_group_name_H-M   'P 1'
#
loop_
_entity.id
_entity.type
_entity.pdbx_description
1 polymer ?
#
loop_
_entity_poly.entity_id
_entity_poly.type
_entity_poly.pdbx_seq_one_letter_code
_entity_poly.pdbx_strand_id
1 'polypeptide(L)'
;MAAAAASLRGAVLGPRGAGLPGARARGLLCGVRPGQLPLRTPQAVSLSSKSGLSRGRKVMLSALGMLAAGGAGLAVALHSAVSASDLELHPPSYPWSHRGLLSSLDHTSIRRGFQVYKQVCSSCHSMDFVAYRHLVGVCYTEEEAKALAEEVAKDVCTFLRWASEPEHDHRKRMGLKMLMMMGLLLPLVYAMKRHKWSVLKSRKLAYRPPK
;
A
#
# COMPACT_ATOMS: atom_id res chain seq x y z
N MET A 1 -46.30 38.42 -40.13
CA MET A 1 -45.29 37.35 -39.91
C MET A 1 -45.78 36.58 -38.69
N ALA A 2 -46.27 35.33 -38.76
CA ALA A 2 -45.64 34.11 -39.26
C ALA A 2 -44.54 33.61 -38.30
N ALA A 3 -44.55 32.36 -37.80
CA ALA A 3 -45.53 31.27 -37.94
C ALA A 3 -45.46 30.24 -36.78
N ALA A 4 -46.24 29.16 -36.88
CA ALA A 4 -46.29 27.99 -35.97
C ALA A 4 -45.02 27.09 -36.10
N ALA A 5 -44.87 25.89 -35.49
CA ALA A 5 -45.82 24.96 -34.85
C ALA A 5 -45.10 23.92 -33.92
N ALA A 6 -45.90 23.05 -33.27
CA ALA A 6 -45.64 21.65 -32.86
C ALA A 6 -44.37 21.31 -32.01
N SER A 7 -44.40 20.54 -30.92
CA SER A 7 -45.18 19.35 -30.51
C SER A 7 -44.87 18.07 -31.31
N LEU A 8 -43.95 17.24 -30.79
CA LEU A 8 -43.85 15.80 -31.12
C LEU A 8 -43.52 14.96 -29.88
N ARG A 9 -43.90 13.68 -29.94
CA ARG A 9 -43.80 12.70 -28.82
C ARG A 9 -42.55 11.84 -28.95
N GLY A 10 -42.11 11.27 -27.82
CA GLY A 10 -40.99 10.32 -27.77
C GLY A 10 -41.13 9.27 -26.65
N ALA A 11 -42.17 8.43 -26.71
CA ALA A 11 -42.35 7.31 -25.79
C ALA A 11 -42.10 5.98 -26.52
N VAL A 12 -41.13 5.18 -26.05
CA VAL A 12 -40.86 3.81 -26.50
C VAL A 12 -40.63 2.93 -25.27
N LEU A 13 -41.13 1.69 -25.30
CA LEU A 13 -41.12 0.78 -24.15
C LEU A 13 -39.87 -0.10 -24.10
N GLY A 14 -39.41 -0.41 -22.88
CA GLY A 14 -38.55 -1.55 -22.56
C GLY A 14 -39.33 -2.60 -21.74
N PRO A 15 -39.08 -3.92 -21.92
CA PRO A 15 -40.02 -4.96 -21.48
C PRO A 15 -39.95 -5.34 -19.99
N ARG A 16 -41.05 -5.93 -19.51
CA ARG A 16 -41.14 -6.65 -18.22
C ARG A 16 -40.53 -8.05 -18.33
N GLY A 17 -40.02 -8.55 -17.19
CA GLY A 17 -39.75 -9.98 -16.96
C GLY A 17 -38.30 -10.26 -16.53
N ALA A 18 -38.02 -11.22 -15.65
CA ALA A 18 -38.94 -11.97 -14.77
C ALA A 18 -38.18 -12.43 -13.52
N GLY A 19 -38.83 -12.41 -12.35
CA GLY A 19 -38.28 -13.01 -11.14
C GLY A 19 -38.50 -14.52 -11.12
N LEU A 20 -37.42 -15.31 -11.02
CA LEU A 20 -37.45 -16.75 -10.81
C LEU A 20 -36.37 -17.17 -9.78
N PRO A 21 -36.51 -18.37 -9.15
CA PRO A 21 -36.37 -18.44 -7.70
C PRO A 21 -35.05 -18.98 -7.19
N GLY A 22 -34.85 -18.87 -5.87
CA GLY A 22 -33.73 -19.49 -5.16
C GLY A 22 -33.71 -21.01 -5.33
N ALA A 23 -32.70 -21.50 -6.06
CA ALA A 23 -32.44 -22.93 -6.19
C ALA A 23 -31.89 -23.48 -4.87
N ARG A 24 -32.69 -24.33 -4.19
CA ARG A 24 -32.25 -25.07 -3.00
C ARG A 24 -31.00 -25.89 -3.33
N ALA A 25 -29.94 -25.73 -2.52
CA ALA A 25 -28.81 -26.64 -2.50
C ALA A 25 -29.24 -28.04 -1.99
N ARG A 26 -29.75 -28.89 -2.89
CA ARG A 26 -29.92 -30.32 -2.65
C ARG A 26 -28.56 -30.99 -2.85
N GLY A 27 -27.96 -31.47 -1.77
CA GLY A 27 -26.67 -32.15 -1.83
C GLY A 27 -26.75 -33.46 -2.61
N LEU A 28 -25.86 -33.65 -3.58
CA LEU A 28 -25.40 -34.98 -3.99
C LEU A 28 -24.12 -35.28 -3.22
N LEU A 29 -24.23 -36.10 -2.18
CA LEU A 29 -23.10 -36.69 -1.46
C LEU A 29 -22.44 -37.76 -2.34
N CYS A 30 -21.69 -37.32 -3.36
CA CYS A 30 -20.86 -38.23 -4.16
C CYS A 30 -19.58 -38.56 -3.39
N GLY A 31 -19.68 -39.50 -2.45
CA GLY A 31 -18.53 -39.97 -1.66
C GLY A 31 -17.53 -40.72 -2.55
N VAL A 32 -16.44 -40.05 -2.91
CA VAL A 32 -15.34 -40.66 -3.68
C VAL A 32 -14.67 -41.73 -2.84
N ARG A 33 -15.03 -42.98 -3.07
CA ARG A 33 -14.32 -44.14 -2.50
C ARG A 33 -12.94 -44.25 -3.15
N PRO A 34 -11.84 -44.35 -2.39
CA PRO A 34 -10.53 -44.64 -2.95
C PRO A 34 -10.45 -46.12 -3.34
N GLY A 35 -10.81 -46.45 -4.58
CA GLY A 35 -10.75 -47.81 -5.10
C GLY A 35 -11.01 -47.88 -6.60
N GLN A 36 -10.21 -48.70 -7.28
CA GLN A 36 -10.31 -48.98 -8.72
C GLN A 36 -10.09 -47.75 -9.63
N LEU A 37 -8.82 -47.32 -9.74
CA LEU A 37 -8.36 -46.75 -11.01
C LEU A 37 -8.67 -47.76 -12.13
N PRO A 38 -9.31 -47.36 -13.24
CA PRO A 38 -9.22 -48.15 -14.45
C PRO A 38 -7.76 -48.14 -14.91
N LEU A 39 -7.10 -49.30 -14.94
CA LEU A 39 -5.80 -49.49 -15.59
C LEU A 39 -5.97 -49.41 -17.11
N ARG A 40 -6.36 -48.22 -17.59
CA ARG A 40 -6.36 -47.85 -18.99
C ARG A 40 -4.90 -47.75 -19.40
N THR A 41 -4.38 -48.83 -19.96
CA THR A 41 -3.02 -48.88 -20.50
C THR A 41 -2.78 -47.67 -21.39
N PRO A 42 -1.62 -46.99 -21.30
CA PRO A 42 -1.25 -46.01 -22.30
C PRO A 42 -1.15 -46.78 -23.62
N GLN A 43 -2.06 -46.52 -24.57
CA GLN A 43 -1.89 -47.04 -25.91
C GLN A 43 -0.54 -46.53 -26.41
N ALA A 44 0.29 -47.45 -26.92
CA ALA A 44 1.62 -47.13 -27.38
C ALA A 44 1.52 -46.14 -28.54
N VAL A 45 1.73 -44.86 -28.25
CA VAL A 45 1.93 -43.83 -29.27
C VAL A 45 3.10 -44.27 -30.12
N SER A 46 2.81 -44.69 -31.36
CA SER A 46 3.81 -45.29 -32.23
C SER A 46 4.87 -44.24 -32.57
N LEU A 47 5.98 -44.29 -31.84
CA LEU A 47 7.17 -43.46 -32.04
C LEU A 47 7.77 -43.87 -33.39
N SER A 48 7.26 -43.25 -34.45
CA SER A 48 7.66 -43.48 -35.84
C SER A 48 9.15 -43.20 -36.00
N SER A 49 9.95 -44.25 -35.85
CA SER A 49 11.41 -44.20 -35.96
C SER A 49 11.78 -43.97 -37.42
N LYS A 50 11.84 -42.69 -37.82
CA LYS A 50 12.21 -42.26 -39.18
C LYS A 50 13.71 -42.47 -39.41
N SER A 51 14.09 -43.74 -39.53
CA SER A 51 15.44 -44.24 -39.75
C SER A 51 16.15 -43.50 -40.90
N GLY A 52 15.44 -43.29 -42.02
CA GLY A 52 15.94 -42.61 -43.23
C GLY A 52 16.20 -41.11 -43.14
N LEU A 53 16.06 -40.46 -41.97
CA LEU A 53 16.36 -39.02 -41.85
C LEU A 53 17.87 -38.75 -41.78
N SER A 54 18.38 -37.78 -42.55
CA SER A 54 19.81 -37.43 -42.58
C SER A 54 20.32 -36.88 -41.23
N ARG A 55 21.61 -37.06 -40.92
CA ARG A 55 22.21 -36.70 -39.62
C ARG A 55 21.97 -35.23 -39.25
N GLY A 56 22.09 -34.30 -40.20
CA GLY A 56 21.79 -32.88 -39.98
C GLY A 56 20.31 -32.59 -39.67
N ARG A 57 19.36 -33.22 -40.38
CA ARG A 57 17.92 -33.07 -40.07
C ARG A 57 17.53 -33.71 -38.73
N LYS A 58 18.19 -34.81 -38.33
CA LYS A 58 18.04 -35.38 -36.98
C LYS A 58 18.46 -34.39 -35.90
N VAL A 59 19.65 -33.78 -36.03
CA VAL A 59 20.17 -32.75 -35.11
C VAL A 59 19.22 -31.54 -35.05
N MET A 60 18.76 -31.03 -36.19
CA MET A 60 17.85 -29.87 -36.24
C MET A 60 16.52 -30.15 -35.54
N LEU A 61 15.90 -31.31 -35.76
CA LEU A 61 14.64 -31.67 -35.08
C LEU A 61 14.83 -31.87 -33.56
N SER A 62 15.94 -32.46 -33.11
CA SER A 62 16.23 -32.56 -31.67
C SER A 62 16.45 -31.18 -31.03
N ALA A 63 17.13 -30.26 -31.72
CA ALA A 63 17.32 -28.89 -31.25
C ALA A 63 15.99 -28.12 -31.16
N LEU A 64 15.13 -28.23 -32.18
CA LEU A 64 13.77 -27.65 -32.16
C LEU A 64 12.91 -28.25 -31.04
N GLY A 65 13.00 -29.55 -30.80
CA GLY A 65 12.30 -30.23 -29.70
C GLY A 65 12.74 -29.76 -28.32
N MET A 66 14.06 -29.62 -28.11
CA MET A 66 14.62 -29.06 -26.87
C MET A 66 14.22 -27.60 -26.66
N LEU A 67 14.26 -26.77 -27.70
CA LEU A 67 13.83 -25.37 -27.64
C LEU A 67 12.33 -25.23 -27.35
N ALA A 68 11.49 -26.06 -27.98
CA ALA A 68 10.05 -26.06 -27.73
C ALA A 68 9.71 -26.53 -26.31
N ALA A 69 10.33 -27.61 -25.82
CA ALA A 69 10.12 -28.11 -24.47
C ALA A 69 10.65 -27.15 -23.40
N GLY A 70 11.84 -26.59 -23.59
CA GLY A 70 12.43 -25.60 -22.69
C GLY A 70 11.64 -24.29 -22.67
N GLY A 71 11.21 -23.80 -23.84
CA GLY A 71 10.37 -22.60 -23.95
C GLY A 71 8.99 -22.77 -23.31
N ALA A 72 8.34 -23.92 -23.51
CA ALA A 72 7.06 -24.23 -22.86
C ALA A 72 7.21 -24.38 -21.34
N GLY A 73 8.25 -25.06 -20.87
CA GLY A 73 8.54 -25.20 -19.43
C GLY A 73 8.83 -23.85 -18.77
N LEU A 74 9.62 -22.98 -19.42
CA LEU A 74 9.88 -21.62 -18.96
C LEU A 74 8.62 -20.75 -18.94
N ALA A 75 7.76 -20.85 -19.96
CA ALA A 75 6.51 -20.12 -20.00
C ALA A 75 5.54 -20.51 -18.86
N VAL A 76 5.45 -21.80 -18.54
CA VAL A 76 4.65 -22.29 -17.40
C VAL A 76 5.27 -21.82 -16.06
N ALA A 77 6.60 -21.87 -15.91
CA ALA A 77 7.27 -21.37 -14.72
C ALA A 77 7.09 -19.86 -14.50
N LEU A 78 7.15 -19.05 -15.58
CA LEU A 78 6.84 -17.62 -15.54
C LEU A 78 5.37 -17.38 -15.17
N HIS A 79 4.43 -18.18 -15.69
CA HIS A 79 3.01 -18.02 -15.35
C HIS A 79 2.75 -18.20 -13.86
N SER A 80 3.39 -19.18 -13.21
CA SER A 80 3.32 -19.33 -11.74
C SER A 80 4.04 -18.22 -10.96
N ALA A 81 5.07 -17.58 -11.54
CA ALA A 81 5.79 -16.48 -10.89
C ALA A 81 5.08 -15.11 -11.03
N VAL A 82 4.22 -14.94 -12.05
CA VAL A 82 3.47 -13.69 -12.31
C VAL A 82 2.14 -13.64 -11.54
N SER A 83 1.64 -14.78 -11.03
CA SER A 83 0.49 -14.86 -10.13
C SER A 83 0.83 -14.38 -8.71
N ALA A 84 1.16 -13.10 -8.58
CA ALA A 84 1.45 -12.43 -7.30
C ALA A 84 0.17 -12.06 -6.53
N SER A 85 -0.76 -13.00 -6.37
CA SER A 85 -1.96 -12.82 -5.54
C SER A 85 -1.64 -12.75 -4.05
N ASP A 86 -0.59 -13.47 -3.63
CA ASP A 86 -0.24 -13.72 -2.22
C ASP A 86 1.16 -13.20 -1.85
N LEU A 87 1.79 -12.40 -2.74
CA LEU A 87 3.08 -11.74 -2.50
C LEU A 87 2.86 -10.25 -2.25
N GLU A 88 3.06 -9.81 -1.01
CA GLU A 88 2.95 -8.38 -0.65
C GLU A 88 4.06 -7.54 -1.29
N LEU A 89 3.70 -6.69 -2.26
CA LEU A 89 4.62 -5.70 -2.81
C LEU A 89 4.77 -4.52 -1.83
N HIS A 90 5.86 -4.50 -1.06
CA HIS A 90 6.16 -3.38 -0.17
C HIS A 90 6.26 -2.04 -0.93
N PRO A 91 5.64 -0.95 -0.43
CA PRO A 91 5.64 0.34 -1.10
C PRO A 91 7.04 1.00 -1.08
N PRO A 92 7.48 1.64 -2.17
CA PRO A 92 8.78 2.31 -2.23
C PRO A 92 8.81 3.57 -1.35
N SER A 93 9.98 3.86 -0.79
CA SER A 93 10.17 4.94 0.19
C SER A 93 10.30 6.31 -0.47
N TYR A 94 9.19 6.93 -0.87
CA TYR A 94 9.15 8.24 -1.52
C TYR A 94 9.80 9.39 -0.68
N PRO A 95 10.39 10.42 -1.34
CA PRO A 95 11.04 11.54 -0.66
C PRO A 95 10.03 12.65 -0.28
N TRP A 96 9.13 12.36 0.66
CA TRP A 96 8.15 13.34 1.16
C TRP A 96 8.84 14.57 1.80
N SER A 97 8.28 15.77 1.60
CA SER A 97 8.81 17.03 2.17
C SER A 97 8.98 16.98 3.70
N HIS A 98 8.03 16.37 4.40
CA HIS A 98 8.00 16.22 5.85
C HIS A 98 8.80 15.00 6.38
N ARG A 99 9.57 14.29 5.53
CA ARG A 99 10.35 13.09 5.91
C ARG A 99 11.55 13.39 6.81
N GLY A 100 12.11 14.59 6.74
CA GLY A 100 13.27 14.98 7.56
C GLY A 100 12.89 15.14 9.04
N LEU A 101 13.86 14.91 9.93
CA LEU A 101 13.66 15.00 11.39
C LEU A 101 13.09 16.36 11.84
N LEU A 102 13.45 17.44 11.13
CA LEU A 102 13.06 18.82 11.44
C LEU A 102 12.20 19.49 10.35
N SER A 103 11.88 18.81 9.24
CA SER A 103 11.04 19.43 8.20
C SER A 103 9.56 19.35 8.59
N SER A 104 8.86 20.48 8.48
CA SER A 104 7.42 20.56 8.74
C SER A 104 6.61 19.92 7.62
N LEU A 105 5.30 19.84 7.82
CA LEU A 105 4.35 19.63 6.72
C LEU A 105 4.32 20.85 5.79
N ASP A 106 3.95 20.62 4.53
CA ASP A 106 3.66 21.68 3.56
C ASP A 106 2.18 22.05 3.66
N HIS A 107 1.90 23.18 4.29
CA HIS A 107 0.55 23.72 4.47
C HIS A 107 -0.17 24.01 3.14
N THR A 108 0.55 24.27 2.04
CA THR A 108 -0.06 24.43 0.70
C THR A 108 -0.47 23.08 0.11
N SER A 109 0.27 22.01 0.40
CA SER A 109 -0.12 20.63 0.10
C SER A 109 -1.15 20.09 1.09
N ILE A 110 -1.34 20.68 2.28
CA ILE A 110 -2.52 20.46 3.14
C ILE A 110 -3.72 21.31 2.70
N ARG A 111 -3.55 22.42 1.96
CA ARG A 111 -4.67 23.22 1.40
C ARG A 111 -5.20 22.70 0.07
N ARG A 112 -4.29 22.34 -0.87
CA ARG A 112 -4.65 21.46 -2.00
C ARG A 112 -5.12 20.11 -1.45
N GLY A 113 -4.44 19.67 -0.39
CA GLY A 113 -4.88 18.75 0.65
C GLY A 113 -6.20 19.11 1.38
N PHE A 114 -7.04 20.00 0.85
CA PHE A 114 -8.42 20.15 1.29
C PHE A 114 -9.42 20.19 0.11
N GLN A 115 -9.13 19.48 -0.99
CA GLN A 115 -9.94 19.54 -2.23
C GLN A 115 -10.35 18.19 -2.87
N VAL A 116 -9.52 17.12 -2.93
CA VAL A 116 -9.89 15.87 -3.68
C VAL A 116 -10.85 14.91 -2.95
N TYR A 117 -10.77 14.75 -1.63
CA TYR A 117 -11.73 13.94 -0.84
C TYR A 117 -13.09 14.66 -0.78
N LYS A 118 -13.20 15.98 -1.02
CA LYS A 118 -14.47 16.67 -1.31
C LYS A 118 -15.10 16.13 -2.59
N GLN A 119 -14.27 16.01 -3.62
CA GLN A 119 -14.67 15.70 -4.98
C GLN A 119 -14.78 14.18 -5.23
N VAL A 120 -14.17 13.36 -4.36
CA VAL A 120 -13.99 11.92 -4.55
C VAL A 120 -14.32 11.16 -3.26
N CYS A 121 -13.41 11.16 -2.28
CA CYS A 121 -13.40 10.14 -1.23
C CYS A 121 -14.46 10.28 -0.12
N SER A 122 -14.99 11.48 0.16
CA SER A 122 -16.04 11.68 1.18
C SER A 122 -17.40 11.10 0.80
N SER A 123 -17.54 10.63 -0.44
CA SER A 123 -18.67 9.82 -0.88
C SER A 123 -18.65 8.39 -0.31
N CYS A 124 -17.49 7.92 0.18
CA CYS A 124 -17.30 6.53 0.66
C CYS A 124 -16.59 6.43 2.02
N HIS A 125 -15.86 7.45 2.46
CA HIS A 125 -15.10 7.45 3.72
C HIS A 125 -15.51 8.64 4.60
N SER A 126 -15.79 8.36 5.89
CA SER A 126 -15.93 9.39 6.92
C SER A 126 -14.55 9.79 7.50
N MET A 127 -14.53 10.89 8.26
CA MET A 127 -13.35 11.34 9.01
C MET A 127 -13.78 12.05 10.29
N ASP A 128 -14.50 11.33 11.14
CA ASP A 128 -15.34 11.87 12.21
C ASP A 128 -14.55 12.62 13.31
N PHE A 129 -13.23 12.40 13.38
CA PHE A 129 -12.32 13.06 14.31
C PHE A 129 -11.81 14.44 13.82
N VAL A 130 -12.04 14.81 12.55
CA VAL A 130 -11.54 16.07 11.96
C VAL A 130 -12.68 17.06 11.72
N ALA A 131 -12.91 17.94 12.69
CA ALA A 131 -13.88 19.03 12.59
C ALA A 131 -13.29 20.26 11.87
N TYR A 132 -14.13 21.03 11.17
CA TYR A 132 -13.75 22.24 10.40
C TYR A 132 -12.86 23.23 11.19
N ARG A 133 -13.10 23.38 12.50
CA ARG A 133 -12.30 24.18 13.45
C ARG A 133 -10.80 23.83 13.47
N HIS A 134 -10.41 22.58 13.22
CA HIS A 134 -9.01 22.16 13.28
C HIS A 134 -8.16 22.73 12.13
N LEU A 135 -8.80 23.30 11.10
CA LEU A 135 -8.14 23.69 9.85
C LEU A 135 -7.95 25.20 9.70
N VAL A 136 -8.59 25.96 10.60
CA VAL A 136 -8.31 27.37 10.86
C VAL A 136 -6.86 27.51 11.32
N GLY A 137 -6.08 28.37 10.66
CA GLY A 137 -4.67 28.57 10.98
C GLY A 137 -3.73 27.43 10.56
N VAL A 138 -4.26 26.33 10.00
CA VAL A 138 -3.45 25.25 9.41
C VAL A 138 -3.39 25.37 7.88
N CYS A 139 -4.55 25.49 7.22
CA CYS A 139 -4.61 25.62 5.76
C CYS A 139 -5.70 26.58 5.27
N TYR A 140 -6.56 27.07 6.16
CA TYR A 140 -7.61 28.05 5.88
C TYR A 140 -7.65 29.15 6.93
N THR A 141 -8.22 30.30 6.55
CA THR A 141 -8.64 31.32 7.52
C THR A 141 -9.93 30.89 8.22
N GLU A 142 -10.34 31.64 9.24
CA GLU A 142 -11.58 31.35 9.97
C GLU A 142 -12.83 31.48 9.08
N GLU A 143 -12.91 32.55 8.27
CA GLU A 143 -14.05 32.80 7.39
C GLU A 143 -14.15 31.77 6.25
N GLU A 144 -13.03 31.37 5.66
CA GLU A 144 -13.03 30.29 4.67
C GLU A 144 -13.41 28.95 5.30
N ALA A 145 -13.06 28.71 6.57
CA ALA A 145 -13.42 27.49 7.28
C ALA A 145 -14.91 27.45 7.67
N LYS A 146 -15.53 28.60 7.94
CA LYS A 146 -16.99 28.76 8.11
C LYS A 146 -17.73 28.48 6.80
N ALA A 147 -17.35 29.15 5.71
CA ALA A 147 -17.94 28.91 4.39
C ALA A 147 -17.80 27.44 3.95
N LEU A 148 -16.66 26.80 4.20
CA LEU A 148 -16.48 25.37 3.93
C LEU A 148 -17.19 24.42 4.89
N ALA A 149 -17.67 24.88 6.05
CA ALA A 149 -18.56 24.10 6.90
C ALA A 149 -20.00 24.05 6.33
N GLU A 150 -20.39 25.10 5.61
CA GLU A 150 -21.65 25.17 4.82
C GLU A 150 -21.51 24.41 3.48
N GLU A 151 -20.32 24.44 2.86
CA GLU A 151 -20.07 23.94 1.50
C GLU A 151 -19.36 22.55 1.41
N VAL A 152 -18.96 21.94 2.54
CA VAL A 152 -18.52 20.54 2.71
C VAL A 152 -17.11 20.12 2.19
N ALA A 153 -16.47 19.18 2.92
CA ALA A 153 -15.39 18.20 2.61
C ALA A 153 -14.04 18.65 1.95
N LYS A 154 -13.01 17.76 2.01
CA LYS A 154 -11.55 18.10 1.86
C LYS A 154 -10.61 17.21 1.01
N ASP A 155 -9.48 16.67 1.47
CA ASP A 155 -8.53 15.86 0.64
C ASP A 155 -8.13 14.55 1.31
N VAL A 156 -7.12 13.88 0.76
CA VAL A 156 -6.62 12.62 1.25
C VAL A 156 -5.12 12.66 1.54
N CYS A 157 -4.18 12.77 0.60
CA CYS A 157 -2.82 12.28 0.89
C CYS A 157 -2.03 13.06 1.95
N THR A 158 -1.70 14.34 1.73
CA THR A 158 -0.93 15.12 2.74
C THR A 158 -1.79 15.48 3.95
N PHE A 159 -3.09 15.62 3.76
CA PHE A 159 -4.04 15.93 4.81
C PHE A 159 -4.35 14.75 5.73
N LEU A 160 -4.37 13.50 5.26
CA LEU A 160 -4.46 12.32 6.13
C LEU A 160 -3.24 12.23 7.05
N ARG A 161 -2.04 12.61 6.59
CA ARG A 161 -0.86 12.68 7.45
C ARG A 161 -1.01 13.74 8.54
N TRP A 162 -1.58 14.89 8.21
CA TRP A 162 -1.89 15.92 9.19
C TRP A 162 -3.07 15.53 10.11
N ALA A 163 -4.09 14.85 9.61
CA ALA A 163 -5.27 14.41 10.36
C ALA A 163 -4.94 13.31 11.38
N SER A 164 -3.94 12.47 11.08
CA SER A 164 -3.44 11.43 11.99
C SER A 164 -2.37 11.92 12.97
N GLU A 165 -1.64 12.99 12.64
CA GLU A 165 -0.61 13.61 13.49
C GLU A 165 -0.68 15.15 13.45
N PRO A 166 -1.77 15.78 13.95
CA PRO A 166 -1.94 17.24 13.85
C PRO A 166 -0.91 18.02 14.68
N GLU A 167 -0.27 17.36 15.66
CA GLU A 167 0.79 17.92 16.48
C GLU A 167 2.19 17.80 15.84
N HIS A 168 2.33 17.18 14.65
CA HIS A 168 3.60 16.88 13.97
C HIS A 168 4.62 18.05 13.98
N ASP A 169 4.20 19.25 13.59
CA ASP A 169 5.10 20.40 13.47
C ASP A 169 5.46 21.02 14.83
N HIS A 170 4.53 20.96 15.78
CA HIS A 170 4.80 21.34 17.18
C HIS A 170 5.76 20.33 17.83
N ARG A 171 5.55 19.04 17.61
CA ARG A 171 6.37 17.92 18.09
C ARG A 171 7.81 18.03 17.58
N LYS A 172 8.02 18.35 16.29
CA LYS A 172 9.35 18.62 15.73
C LYS A 172 9.99 19.89 16.31
N ARG A 173 9.22 20.98 16.47
CA ARG A 173 9.71 22.23 17.09
C ARG A 173 10.13 22.04 18.56
N MET A 174 9.35 21.29 19.34
CA MET A 174 9.67 20.97 20.74
C MET A 174 10.79 19.93 20.84
N GLY A 175 10.85 18.97 19.92
CA GLY A 175 11.99 18.04 19.77
C GLY A 175 13.31 18.78 19.54
N LEU A 176 13.34 19.78 18.65
CA LEU A 176 14.54 20.61 18.44
C LEU A 176 14.97 21.34 19.72
N LYS A 177 14.03 21.97 20.43
CA LYS A 177 14.30 22.63 21.73
C LYS A 177 14.83 21.63 22.77
N MET A 178 14.24 20.44 22.84
CA MET A 178 14.65 19.38 23.76
C MET A 178 16.06 18.88 23.43
N LEU A 179 16.37 18.65 22.16
CA LEU A 179 17.71 18.25 21.71
C LEU A 179 18.76 19.33 22.01
N MET A 180 18.45 20.62 21.79
CA MET A 180 19.36 21.71 22.16
C MET A 180 19.57 21.80 23.68
N MET A 181 18.51 21.68 24.48
CA MET A 181 18.62 21.70 25.94
C MET A 181 19.34 20.47 26.50
N MET A 182 19.15 19.29 25.93
CA MET A 182 19.93 18.09 26.26
C MET A 182 21.39 18.25 25.85
N GLY A 183 21.67 18.82 24.67
CA GLY A 183 23.02 19.17 24.22
C GLY A 183 23.78 20.11 25.15
N LEU A 184 23.08 20.96 25.90
CA LEU A 184 23.66 21.82 26.95
C LEU A 184 23.73 21.13 28.32
N LEU A 185 22.67 20.43 28.73
CA LEU A 185 22.55 19.87 30.09
C LEU A 185 23.36 18.58 30.29
N LEU A 186 23.47 17.71 29.27
CA LEU A 186 24.30 16.49 29.39
C LEU A 186 25.78 16.81 29.67
N PRO A 187 26.49 17.68 28.92
CA PRO A 187 27.89 17.99 29.22
C PRO A 187 28.04 18.72 30.56
N LEU A 188 27.08 19.57 30.96
CA LEU A 188 27.08 20.23 32.27
C LEU A 188 27.00 19.21 33.42
N VAL A 189 26.00 18.32 33.38
CA VAL A 189 25.82 17.25 34.38
C VAL A 189 27.01 16.27 34.36
N TYR A 190 27.55 15.96 33.18
CA TYR A 190 28.76 15.14 33.04
C TYR A 190 29.99 15.81 33.66
N ALA A 191 30.18 17.12 33.49
CA ALA A 191 31.25 17.88 34.12
C ALA A 191 31.10 17.92 35.65
N MET A 192 29.89 18.18 36.16
CA MET A 192 29.58 18.12 37.60
C MET A 192 29.88 16.72 38.17
N LYS A 193 29.47 15.66 37.47
CA LYS A 193 29.76 14.27 37.84
C LYS A 193 31.26 13.99 37.81
N ARG A 194 31.99 14.43 36.78
CA ARG A 194 33.45 14.26 36.69
C ARG A 194 34.19 14.98 37.81
N HIS A 195 33.74 16.18 38.17
CA HIS A 195 34.28 16.98 39.28
C HIS A 195 34.03 16.30 40.63
N LYS A 196 32.81 15.85 40.95
CA LYS A 196 32.54 15.12 42.20
C LYS A 196 33.27 13.77 42.26
N TRP A 197 33.42 13.07 41.13
CA TRP A 197 34.23 11.84 41.00
C TRP A 197 35.73 12.12 40.76
N SER A 198 36.25 13.32 41.07
CA SER A 198 37.69 13.61 40.99
C SER A 198 38.46 12.81 42.05
N VAL A 199 38.17 13.07 43.34
CA VAL A 199 38.84 12.49 44.51
C VAL A 199 38.85 10.96 44.50
N LEU A 200 37.72 10.32 44.22
CA LEU A 200 37.62 8.85 44.16
C LEU A 200 38.40 8.23 43.00
N LYS A 201 38.72 9.00 41.94
CA LYS A 201 39.53 8.55 40.80
C LYS A 201 41.01 8.94 40.89
N SER A 202 41.39 9.89 41.76
CA SER A 202 42.79 10.27 41.99
C SER A 202 43.43 9.58 43.21
N ARG A 203 42.62 8.93 44.07
CA ARG A 203 43.12 8.19 45.24
C ARG A 203 44.13 7.11 44.85
N LYS A 204 45.30 7.11 45.49
CA LYS A 204 46.27 6.00 45.45
C LYS A 204 46.04 5.13 46.68
N LEU A 205 45.82 3.84 46.49
CA LEU A 205 45.62 2.87 47.57
C LEU A 205 46.90 2.07 47.77
N ALA A 206 47.40 1.99 49.01
CA ALA A 206 48.54 1.16 49.38
C ALA A 206 48.05 0.04 50.31
N TYR A 207 48.07 -1.20 49.84
CA TYR A 207 47.78 -2.36 50.66
C TYR A 207 49.02 -2.73 51.49
N ARG A 208 48.84 -2.92 52.80
CA ARG A 208 49.88 -3.41 53.72
C ARG A 208 49.30 -4.61 54.47
N PRO A 209 49.67 -5.85 54.12
CA PRO A 209 49.25 -7.02 54.89
C PRO A 209 49.90 -7.01 56.28
N PRO A 210 49.31 -7.68 57.28
CA PRO A 210 49.98 -7.99 58.54
C PRO A 210 51.20 -8.91 58.30
N LYS A 211 52.04 -9.02 59.32
CA LYS A 211 53.12 -10.03 59.41
C LYS A 211 52.59 -11.30 60.06
#